data_AF-A0AAD6WFF4-F1
#
_entry.id   AF-A0AAD6WFF4-F1
#
_cell.length_a   1.000
_cell.length_b   1.000
_cell.length_c   1.000
_cell.angle_alpha   90.00
_cell.angle_beta   90.00
_cell.angle_gamma   90.00
#
_symmetry.space_group_name_H-M   'P 1'
#
loop_
_entity.id
_entity.type
_entity.pdbx_description
1 polymer ?
#
loop_
_entity_poly.entity_id
_entity_poly.type
_entity_poly.pdbx_seq_one_letter_code
_entity_poly.pdbx_strand_id
1 'polypeptide(L)' 'MKDAEKLIRDLDSNGDRYVDFVDLDEFMEAIIECGSKEGELMDVFLIFDIDKNGFISAKELQRY' A
#
# COMPACT_ATOMS: atom_id res chain seq x y z
N MET A 1 12.94 1.65 11.42
CA MET A 1 13.46 1.37 10.06
C MET A 1 12.96 0.05 9.46
N LYS A 2 12.31 -0.86 10.21
CA LYS A 2 11.86 -2.16 9.67
C LYS A 2 10.37 -2.25 9.34
N ASP A 3 9.57 -1.29 9.81
CA ASP A 3 8.12 -1.39 9.69
C ASP A 3 7.64 -1.11 8.26
N ALA A 4 8.32 -0.22 7.55
CA ALA A 4 8.01 0.12 6.16
C ALA A 4 8.31 -1.04 5.19
N GLU A 5 9.49 -1.64 5.27
CA GLU A 5 9.83 -2.81 4.45
C GLU A 5 8.94 -4.01 4.75
N LYS A 6 8.50 -4.13 6.00
CA LYS A 6 7.60 -5.21 6.41
C LYS A 6 6.19 -5.01 5.87
N LEU A 7 5.67 -3.78 5.91
CA LEU A 7 4.39 -3.43 5.28
C LEU A 7 4.40 -3.66 3.77
N ILE A 8 5.45 -3.21 3.09
CA ILE A 8 5.59 -3.46 1.65
C ILE A 8 5.63 -4.96 1.38
N ARG A 9 6.46 -5.72 2.08
CA ARG A 9 6.54 -7.16 1.86
C ARG A 9 5.25 -7.92 2.21
N ASP A 10 4.44 -7.38 3.12
CA ASP A 10 3.17 -7.98 3.50
C ASP A 10 2.05 -7.62 2.49
N LEU A 11 2.24 -6.62 1.62
CA LEU A 11 1.29 -6.15 0.58
C LEU A 11 1.74 -6.42 -0.87
N ASP A 12 3.04 -6.54 -1.11
CA ASP A 12 3.69 -6.76 -2.41
C ASP A 12 3.41 -8.19 -2.90
N SER A 13 2.34 -8.36 -3.66
CA SER A 13 1.94 -9.64 -4.24
C SER A 13 2.81 -10.03 -5.43
N ASN A 14 3.34 -9.03 -6.15
CA ASN A 14 4.05 -9.24 -7.42
C ASN A 14 5.59 -9.40 -7.25
N GLY A 15 6.13 -9.05 -6.09
CA GLY A 15 7.54 -9.16 -5.71
C GLY A 15 8.46 -8.05 -6.24
N ASP A 16 7.92 -6.94 -6.72
CA ASP A 16 8.67 -5.83 -7.32
C ASP A 16 9.20 -4.83 -6.28
N ARG A 17 8.83 -5.01 -5.00
CA ARG A 17 9.20 -4.19 -3.83
C ARG A 17 8.55 -2.80 -3.82
N TYR A 18 7.48 -2.63 -4.58
CA TYR A 18 6.56 -1.50 -4.54
C TYR A 18 5.17 -2.00 -4.11
N VAL A 19 4.30 -1.07 -3.77
CA VAL A 19 2.87 -1.36 -3.61
C VAL A 19 2.16 -0.58 -4.70
N ASP A 20 1.58 -1.30 -5.64
CA ASP A 20 0.80 -0.74 -6.74
C ASP A 20 -0.72 -0.80 -6.47
N PHE A 21 -1.51 -0.26 -7.40
CA PHE A 21 -2.97 -0.33 -7.30
C PHE A 21 -3.52 -1.75 -7.35
N VAL A 22 -2.86 -2.69 -8.03
CA VAL A 22 -3.29 -4.09 -8.13
C VAL A 22 -3.04 -4.82 -6.81
N ASP A 23 -1.89 -4.60 -6.18
CA ASP A 23 -1.55 -5.10 -4.86
C ASP A 23 -2.57 -4.59 -3.81
N LEU A 24 -2.98 -3.33 -3.94
CA LEU A 24 -4.00 -2.74 -3.07
C LEU A 24 -5.41 -3.19 -3.39
N ASP A 25 -5.76 -3.38 -4.65
CA ASP A 25 -7.07 -3.90 -5.05
C ASP A 25 -7.25 -5.34 -4.52
N GLU A 26 -6.23 -6.20 -4.63
CA GLU A 26 -6.25 -7.53 -4.01
C GLU A 26 -6.40 -7.44 -2.48
N PHE A 27 -5.69 -6.52 -1.85
CA PHE A 27 -5.79 -6.30 -0.41
C PHE A 27 -7.16 -5.74 -0.01
N MET A 28 -7.73 -4.83 -0.81
CA MET A 28 -9.06 -4.29 -0.61
C MET A 28 -10.12 -5.36 -0.81
N GLU A 29 -10.06 -6.21 -1.83
CA GLU A 29 -10.99 -7.33 -1.99
C GLU A 29 -10.96 -8.23 -0.74
N ALA A 30 -9.78 -8.57 -0.23
CA ALA A 30 -9.62 -9.34 0.99
C ALA A 30 -10.17 -8.62 2.24
N ILE A 31 -10.01 -7.31 2.33
CA ILE A 31 -10.48 -6.49 3.47
C ILE A 31 -11.97 -6.16 3.40
N ILE A 32 -12.53 -5.97 2.20
CA ILE A 32 -13.95 -5.71 1.95
C ILE A 32 -14.75 -6.98 2.28
N GLU A 33 -14.25 -8.16 1.92
CA GLU A 33 -14.81 -9.43 2.42
C GLU A 33 -14.78 -9.51 3.96
N CYS A 34 -13.81 -8.86 4.60
CA CYS A 34 -13.69 -8.74 6.06
C CYS A 34 -14.48 -7.55 6.66
N GLY A 35 -15.10 -6.72 5.83
CA GLY A 35 -15.98 -5.61 6.23
C GLY A 35 -15.29 -4.29 6.60
N SER A 36 -14.04 -4.03 6.21
CA SER A 36 -13.42 -2.72 6.45
C SER A 36 -13.64 -1.73 5.30
N LYS A 37 -13.47 -0.43 5.59
CA LYS A 37 -13.85 0.67 4.69
C LYS A 37 -12.76 0.96 3.66
N GLU A 38 -13.11 0.72 2.41
CA GLU A 38 -12.37 1.07 1.18
C GLU A 38 -11.80 2.51 1.18
N GLY A 39 -12.56 3.47 1.74
CA GLY A 39 -12.14 4.89 1.77
C GLY A 39 -10.93 5.20 2.65
N GLU A 40 -10.74 4.49 3.77
CA GLU A 40 -9.59 4.75 4.65
C GLU A 40 -8.28 4.29 4.01
N LEU A 41 -8.31 3.21 3.22
CA LEU A 41 -7.13 2.69 2.54
C LEU A 41 -6.70 3.59 1.37
N MET A 42 -7.67 4.12 0.63
CA MET A 42 -7.40 5.07 -0.46
C MET A 42 -6.81 6.39 0.06
N ASP A 43 -7.31 6.90 1.19
CA ASP A 43 -6.73 8.08 1.83
C ASP A 43 -5.30 7.82 2.32
N VAL A 44 -5.07 6.64 2.92
CA VAL A 44 -3.73 6.20 3.33
C VAL A 44 -2.80 6.10 2.12
N PHE A 45 -3.29 5.56 1.00
CA PHE A 45 -2.51 5.47 -0.23
C PHE A 45 -2.05 6.84 -0.73
N LEU A 46 -2.97 7.80 -0.79
CA LEU A 46 -2.69 9.17 -1.23
C LEU A 46 -1.77 9.95 -0.28
N ILE A 47 -1.73 9.58 1.00
CA ILE A 47 -0.80 10.17 1.98
C ILE A 47 0.63 9.67 1.75
N PHE A 48 0.79 8.39 1.39
CA PHE A 48 2.09 7.78 1.16
C PHE A 48 2.65 8.00 -0.25
N ASP A 49 1.80 8.10 -1.27
CA ASP A 49 2.19 8.43 -2.65
C ASP A 49 2.55 9.93 -2.77
N ILE A 50 3.76 10.27 -2.34
CA ILE A 50 4.25 11.66 -2.26
C ILE A 50 4.47 12.24 -3.67
N ASP A 51 5.00 11.43 -4.58
CA ASP A 51 5.30 11.87 -5.95
C ASP A 51 4.10 11.76 -6.90
N LYS A 52 3.00 11.13 -6.46
CA LYS A 52 1.75 10.93 -7.20
C LYS A 52 1.95 10.11 -8.47
N ASN A 53 2.89 9.17 -8.44
CA ASN A 53 3.15 8.27 -9.55
C ASN A 53 2.17 7.08 -9.59
N GLY A 54 1.35 6.90 -8.54
CA GLY A 54 0.40 5.78 -8.41
C GLY A 54 1.01 4.50 -7.82
N PHE A 55 2.18 4.61 -7.18
CA PHE A 55 2.92 3.53 -6.53
C PHE A 55 3.52 4.05 -5.22
N ILE A 56 3.48 3.24 -4.17
CA ILE A 56 4.21 3.58 -2.94
C ILE A 56 5.55 2.85 -2.93
N SER A 57 6.63 3.62 -2.98
CA SER A 57 7.97 3.08 -2.79
C SER A 57 8.33 2.93 -1.32
N ALA A 58 9.25 2.01 -1.01
CA ALA A 58 9.85 1.89 0.32
C ALA A 58 10.46 3.19 0.85
N LYS A 59 10.90 4.07 -0.05
CA LYS A 59 11.48 5.36 0.28
C LYS A 59 10.41 6.37 0.70
N GLU A 60 9.22 6.30 0.12
CA GLU A 60 8.10 7.17 0.46
C GLU A 60 7.45 6.74 1.77
N LEU A 61 7.27 5.42 1.95
CA LEU A 61 6.74 4.85 3.17
C LEU A 61 7.68 5.03 4.38
N GLN A 62 9.00 5.15 4.14
CA GLN A 62 10.00 5.46 5.17
C GLN A 62 10.12 6.97 5.47
N ARG A 63 9.55 7.83 4.62
CA ARG A 63 9.62 9.29 4.77
C ARG A 63 8.59 9.84 5.77
N TYR A 64 7.63 9.01 6.15
CA TYR A 64 6.66 9.19 7.23
C TYR A 64 7.03 8.32 8.43
#